data_AF-A0A7C6WQY4-F1
#
_entry.id   AF-A0A7C6WQY4-F1
#
_cell.length_a   1.000
_cell.length_b   1.000
_cell.length_c   1.000
_cell.angle_alpha   90.00
_cell.angle_beta   90.00
_cell.angle_gamma   90.00
#
_symmetry.space_group_name_H-M   'P 1'
#
loop_
_entity.id
_entity.type
_entity.pdbx_description
1 polymer ?
#
loop_
_entity_poly.entity_id
_entity_poly.type
_entity_poly.pdbx_seq_one_letter_code
_entity_poly.pdbx_strand_id
1 'polypeptide(L)' 'MDEMNRNAVEFTTYDRLLRAWENSMEMVRDYEMYSKRIEDEKVKGVFKKFAEQEGKHATELRELHLEYRNKTPETTN' A
#
# COMPACT_ATOMS: atom_id res chain seq x y z
N MET A 1 -2.31 -34.35 -9.84
CA MET A 1 -1.56 -33.46 -8.94
C MET A 1 -0.76 -32.58 -9.85
N ASP A 2 -1.18 -31.33 -10.02
CA ASP A 2 -0.45 -30.37 -10.85
C ASP A 2 0.96 -30.22 -10.31
N GLU A 3 1.93 -30.44 -11.19
CA GLU A 3 3.34 -30.15 -10.94
C GLU A 3 3.44 -28.62 -10.85
N MET A 4 3.18 -28.08 -9.65
CA MET A 4 3.25 -26.65 -9.39
C MET A 4 4.64 -26.15 -9.80
N ASN A 5 4.63 -25.08 -10.60
CA ASN A 5 5.79 -24.38 -11.10
C ASN A 5 6.82 -24.14 -9.99
N ARG A 6 7.92 -24.90 -10.01
CA ARG A 6 9.02 -24.87 -9.03
C ARG A 6 9.73 -23.51 -8.94
N ASN A 7 9.44 -22.60 -9.87
CA ASN A 7 10.00 -21.24 -9.92
C ASN A 7 9.01 -20.17 -9.48
N ALA A 8 7.83 -20.53 -8.95
CA ALA A 8 6.88 -19.55 -8.46
C ALA A 8 7.45 -18.81 -7.24
N VAL A 9 7.52 -17.49 -7.32
CA VAL A 9 7.87 -16.64 -6.17
C VAL A 9 6.67 -16.59 -5.24
N GLU A 10 6.81 -17.15 -4.04
CA GLU A 10 5.79 -17.06 -3.00
C GLU A 10 5.91 -15.73 -2.26
N PHE A 11 4.78 -15.03 -2.14
CA PHE A 11 4.67 -13.88 -1.26
C PHE A 11 4.05 -14.33 0.06
N THR A 12 4.52 -13.79 1.18
CA THR A 12 3.88 -13.96 2.49
C THR A 12 2.77 -12.91 2.70
N THR A 13 2.03 -13.02 3.79
CA THR A 13 1.10 -11.94 4.21
C THR A 13 1.85 -10.65 4.53
N TYR A 14 3.04 -10.77 5.16
CA TYR A 14 3.91 -9.63 5.45
C TYR A 14 4.30 -8.90 4.16
N ASP A 15 4.75 -9.62 3.13
CA ASP A 15 5.17 -9.02 1.86
C ASP A 15 4.02 -8.34 1.12
N ARG A 16 2.80 -8.92 1.20
CA ARG A 16 1.61 -8.32 0.60
C ARG A 16 1.22 -7.03 1.29
N LEU A 17 1.30 -6.98 2.63
CA LEU A 17 1.03 -5.77 3.40
C LEU A 17 2.06 -4.67 3.09
N LEU A 18 3.35 -5.02 3.04
CA LEU A 18 4.43 -4.11 2.70
C LEU A 18 4.20 -3.50 1.31
N ARG A 19 3.98 -4.35 0.31
CA ARG A 19 3.77 -3.91 -1.07
C ARG A 19 2.51 -3.09 -1.24
N ALA A 20 1.42 -3.45 -0.55
CA ALA A 20 0.18 -2.67 -0.60
C ALA A 20 0.37 -1.27 0.01
N TRP A 21 1.07 -1.19 1.15
CA TRP A 21 1.39 0.09 1.77
C TRP A 21 2.23 0.98 0.85
N GLU A 22 3.29 0.44 0.25
CA GLU A 22 4.14 1.17 -0.72
C GLU A 22 3.33 1.65 -1.92
N ASN A 23 2.46 0.80 -2.47
CA ASN A 23 1.61 1.17 -3.60
C ASN A 23 0.64 2.30 -3.25
N SER A 24 -0.01 2.27 -2.08
CA SER A 24 -0.88 3.37 -1.65
C SER A 24 -0.10 4.67 -1.44
N MET A 25 1.13 4.60 -0.90
CA MET A 25 2.00 5.78 -0.78
C MET A 25 2.38 6.37 -2.14
N GLU A 26 2.65 5.54 -3.15
CA GLU A 26 2.89 6.01 -4.52
C GLU A 26 1.64 6.65 -5.12
N MET A 27 0.44 6.10 -4.87
CA MET A 27 -0.81 6.73 -5.32
C MET A 27 -1.07 8.08 -4.65
N VAL A 28 -0.75 8.24 -3.36
CA VAL A 28 -0.78 9.56 -2.70
C VAL A 28 0.10 10.54 -3.46
N ARG A 29 1.36 10.16 -3.74
CA ARG A 29 2.33 11.02 -4.43
C ARG A 29 1.86 11.41 -5.83
N ASP A 30 1.36 10.44 -6.60
CA ASP A 30 0.86 10.66 -7.96
C ASP A 30 -0.35 11.59 -7.96
N TYR A 31 -1.35 11.33 -7.12
CA TYR A 31 -2.55 12.15 -7.04
C TYR A 31 -2.26 13.57 -6.55
N GLU A 32 -1.36 13.73 -5.58
CA GLU A 32 -0.89 15.06 -5.20
C GLU A 32 -0.21 15.78 -6.37
N MET A 33 0.69 15.10 -7.09
CA MET A 33 1.38 15.69 -8.25
C MET A 33 0.38 16.10 -9.34
N TYR A 34 -0.59 15.25 -9.66
CA TYR A 34 -1.60 15.54 -10.69
C TYR A 34 -2.47 16.72 -10.29
N SER A 35 -2.92 16.77 -9.03
CA SER A 35 -3.72 17.89 -8.53
C SER A 35 -2.99 19.24 -8.60
N LYS A 36 -1.65 19.25 -8.59
CA LYS A 36 -0.82 20.46 -8.73
C LYS A 36 -0.63 20.90 -10.18
N ARG A 37 -0.80 20.00 -11.15
CA ARG A 37 -0.55 20.25 -12.59
C ARG A 37 -1.80 20.45 -13.42
N ILE A 38 -2.98 20.12 -12.89
CA ILE A 38 -4.26 20.20 -13.58
C ILE A 38 -4.96 21.53 -13.24
N GLU A 39 -5.41 22.23 -14.28
CA GLU A 39 -6.15 23.51 -14.16
C GLU A 39 -7.66 23.30 -13.96
N ASP A 40 -8.23 22.21 -14.50
CA ASP A 40 -9.65 21.89 -14.29
C ASP A 40 -9.92 21.63 -12.80
N GLU A 41 -10.63 22.55 -12.15
CA GLU A 41 -10.87 22.53 -10.70
C GLU A 41 -11.65 21.29 -10.24
N LYS A 42 -12.53 20.74 -11.09
CA LYS A 42 -13.29 19.54 -10.74
C LYS A 42 -12.35 18.33 -10.72
N VAL A 43 -11.54 18.15 -11.77
CA VAL A 43 -10.59 17.04 -11.88
C VAL A 43 -9.50 17.14 -10.81
N LYS A 44 -8.96 18.34 -10.58
CA LYS A 44 -8.03 18.64 -9.49
C LYS A 44 -8.62 18.29 -8.12
N GLY A 45 -9.89 18.64 -7.88
CA GLY A 45 -10.59 18.29 -6.64
C GLY A 45 -10.71 16.78 -6.41
N VAL A 46 -10.98 16.02 -7.48
CA VAL A 46 -11.02 14.55 -7.41
C VAL A 46 -9.65 13.97 -7.01
N PHE A 47 -8.56 14.43 -7.64
CA PHE A 47 -7.22 13.94 -7.28
C PHE A 47 -6.81 14.30 -5.85
N LYS A 48 -7.15 15.50 -5.36
CA LYS A 48 -6.92 15.85 -3.94
C LYS A 48 -7.64 14.88 -3.00
N LYS A 49 -8.93 14.63 -3.28
CA LYS A 49 -9.73 13.68 -2.48
C LYS A 49 -9.11 12.28 -2.50
N PHE A 50 -8.66 11.81 -3.66
CA PHE A 50 -8.05 10.48 -3.77
C PHE A 50 -6.71 10.40 -3.03
N ALA A 51 -5.88 11.44 -3.07
CA ALA A 51 -4.64 11.50 -2.27
C ALA A 51 -4.94 11.34 -0.77
N GLU A 52 -5.95 12.05 -0.25
CA GLU A 52 -6.36 11.91 1.15
C GLU A 52 -6.90 10.51 1.49
N GLN A 53 -7.63 9.88 0.57
CA GLN A 53 -8.17 8.53 0.76
C GLN A 53 -7.06 7.48 0.75
N GLU A 54 -6.13 7.56 -0.20
CA GLU A 54 -4.97 6.66 -0.25
C GLU A 54 -4.05 6.84 0.95
N GLY A 55 -3.93 8.06 1.50
CA GLY A 55 -3.21 8.28 2.76
C GLY A 55 -3.83 7.53 3.94
N LYS A 56 -5.16 7.41 3.98
CA LYS A 56 -5.86 6.59 4.99
C LYS A 56 -5.63 5.11 4.76
N HIS A 57 -5.73 4.63 3.51
CA HIS A 57 -5.43 3.24 3.17
C HIS A 57 -3.99 2.87 3.55
N ALA A 58 -3.01 3.72 3.21
CA ALA A 58 -1.61 3.52 3.56
C ALA A 58 -1.40 3.46 5.09
N THR A 59 -2.10 4.30 5.86
CA THR A 59 -2.02 4.28 7.32
C THR A 59 -2.50 2.94 7.88
N GLU A 60 -3.68 2.48 7.47
CA GLU A 60 -4.25 1.20 7.90
C GLU A 60 -3.35 0.01 7.53
N LEU A 61 -2.84 -0.02 6.29
CA LEU A 61 -1.93 -1.07 5.83
C LEU A 61 -0.62 -1.09 6.61
N ARG A 62 -0.08 0.09 6.95
CA ARG A 62 1.15 0.21 7.76
C ARG A 62 0.91 -0.31 9.18
N GLU A 63 -0.22 0.01 9.80
CA GLU A 63 -0.56 -0.48 11.14
C GLU A 63 -0.67 -2.00 11.16
N LEU A 64 -1.40 -2.58 10.20
CA LEU A 64 -1.50 -4.04 10.04
C LEU A 64 -0.13 -4.68 9.79
N HIS A 65 0.73 -4.06 8.98
CA HIS A 65 2.08 -4.54 8.72
C HIS A 65 2.94 -4.58 9.99
N LEU A 66 2.87 -3.52 10.82
CA LEU A 66 3.59 -3.46 12.09
C LEU A 66 3.05 -4.47 13.11
N GLU A 67 1.74 -4.64 13.19
CA GLU A 67 1.14 -5.68 14.03
C GLU A 67 1.58 -7.08 13.60
N TYR A 68 1.59 -7.35 12.30
CA TYR A 68 2.01 -8.64 11.77
C TYR A 68 3.48 -8.92 12.08
N ARG A 69 4.35 -7.92 11.92
CA ARG A 69 5.77 -8.00 12.33
C ARG A 69 5.92 -8.38 13.81
N ASN A 70 5.15 -7.74 14.68
CA ASN A 70 5.23 -7.94 16.14
C ASN A 70 4.58 -9.26 16.62
N LYS A 71 3.74 -9.90 15.78
CA LYS A 71 3.18 -11.23 16.04
C LYS A 71 4.17 -12.37 15.73
N THR A 72 5.24 -12.10 14.98
CA THR A 72 6.33 -13.05 14.73
C THR A 72 7.23 -13.12 15.99
N PRO A 73 7.52 -14.30 16.55
CA PRO A 73 8.08 -14.44 17.89
C PRO A 73 9.59 -14.12 17.91
N GLU A 74 9.93 -12.87 18.24
CA GLU A 74 11.16 -12.57 18.99
C GLU A 74 10.89 -12.38 20.50
N THR A 75 9.69 -12.74 20.96
CA THR A 75 9.35 -12.90 22.38
C THR A 75 9.15 -14.39 22.73
N THR A 76 10.18 -15.19 22.49
CA THR A 76 10.40 -16.43 23.25
C THR A 76 11.90 -16.70 23.30
N ASN A 77 12.59 -16.04 24.23
CA ASN A 77 13.68 -16.56 25.07
C ASN A 77 14.22 -15.44 25.96
#